data_AF-A0A9P0MK31-F1
#
_entry.id   AF-A0A9P0MK31-F1
#
_cell.length_a   1.000
_cell.length_b   1.000
_cell.length_c   1.000
_cell.angle_alpha   90.00
_cell.angle_beta   90.00
_cell.angle_gamma   90.00
#
_symmetry.space_group_name_H-M   'P 1'
#
loop_
_entity.id
_entity.type
_entity.pdbx_description
1 polymer ?
#
loop_
_entity_poly.entity_id
_entity_poly.type
_entity_poly.pdbx_seq_one_letter_code
_entity_poly.pdbx_strand_id
1 'polypeptide(L)'
;MVTFNNVTLICASGMAASKVGSRIRDAFLIKKYFMDPRHMDMISLKTYVNVISGKVSKIDKKNQILVINNNSFISYDMLFLMNGEQFLQPIRQNRTPFVEKPDNVFVINNAIEANNAVMKLKQLHANYGDRDYTIIVFGHFLQAHTTLNGLLMFGIPGKNLVLVEPFPYCMALEKRQRHKVSIYNDPDIDEAVYDHIRAEGIQVYQSYYFIDWEFDPSENVITMAKFESRHHMLELECMAMFYFAEKEIHSRVYKVINQAGLVYDGRLVIDNKCRTNDPKIYGAGTLTKYSRKYYAMSMSHKYFNRVEIGAKLGEQIKNVITPHKSESVNKEVAGWDFEMERGDQLVPRYVKPIMRYCRLPGGLYYLSITKPGRRTPLETAISMENYGQVLITGNCRNLSKQGFFRLHLNDNKRVETITCLAKFPIDVYNIYCLWGKHEKLLNNIQLRFETVLITDLFEYFKEPWAYAIYHDKFNDLLNELNKLMTSSLNPNGNSYQQTQKIR
;
A
#
# COMPACT_ATOMS: atom_id res chain seq x y z
N MET A 1 -9.17 -29.81 11.50
CA MET A 1 -9.40 -28.44 10.99
C MET A 1 -9.36 -27.50 12.18
N VAL A 2 -8.41 -26.56 12.23
CA VAL A 2 -8.29 -25.62 13.36
C VAL A 2 -9.12 -24.39 13.02
N THR A 3 -10.16 -24.12 13.80
CA THR A 3 -10.98 -22.90 13.68
C THR A 3 -10.64 -21.95 14.80
N PHE A 4 -10.28 -20.72 14.46
CA PHE A 4 -10.03 -19.65 15.43
C PHE A 4 -11.37 -19.06 15.87
N ASN A 5 -11.83 -19.38 17.08
CA ASN A 5 -13.19 -19.05 17.53
C ASN A 5 -13.26 -17.85 18.48
N ASN A 6 -12.12 -17.22 18.79
CA ASN A 6 -12.06 -16.08 19.72
C ASN A 6 -11.08 -14.99 19.25
N VAL A 7 -11.20 -14.59 17.98
CA VAL A 7 -10.40 -13.49 17.43
C VAL A 7 -11.15 -12.18 17.65
N THR A 8 -10.55 -11.23 18.37
CA THR A 8 -11.10 -9.88 18.53
C THR A 8 -10.26 -8.85 17.79
N LEU A 9 -10.88 -8.10 16.89
CA LEU A 9 -10.30 -6.96 16.19
C LEU A 9 -10.80 -5.65 16.83
N ILE A 10 -9.88 -4.86 17.39
CA ILE A 10 -10.17 -3.52 17.90
C ILE A 10 -9.81 -2.50 16.82
N CYS A 11 -10.80 -1.77 16.31
CA CYS A 11 -10.59 -0.77 15.27
C CYS A 11 -11.56 0.40 15.44
N ALA A 12 -11.05 1.63 15.53
CA ALA A 12 -11.89 2.82 15.74
C ALA A 12 -12.94 3.05 14.64
N SER A 13 -12.67 2.54 13.44
CA SER A 13 -13.54 2.67 12.27
C SER A 13 -14.33 1.39 11.97
N GLY A 14 -14.24 0.37 12.84
CA GLY A 14 -14.76 -0.98 12.60
C GLY A 14 -14.04 -1.72 11.48
N MET A 15 -14.62 -2.83 11.00
CA MET A 15 -14.18 -3.43 9.75
C MET A 15 -14.63 -2.56 8.60
N ALA A 16 -13.67 -1.95 7.90
CA ALA A 16 -13.91 -1.13 6.70
C ALA A 16 -14.72 -1.82 5.60
N ALA A 17 -14.94 -3.14 5.71
CA ALA A 17 -15.78 -3.97 4.86
C ALA A 17 -17.30 -3.71 5.01
N SER A 18 -17.81 -3.07 6.07
CA SER A 18 -19.27 -2.98 6.28
C SER A 18 -19.99 -1.86 5.51
N LYS A 19 -19.30 -1.07 4.68
CA LYS A 19 -19.93 0.02 3.93
C LYS A 19 -19.67 -0.12 2.43
N VAL A 20 -20.56 -0.85 1.74
CA VAL A 20 -20.75 -0.66 0.29
C VAL A 20 -20.98 0.84 0.08
N GLY A 21 -20.27 1.48 -0.83
CA GLY A 21 -20.36 2.93 -0.95
C GLY A 21 -20.20 3.47 -2.35
N SER A 22 -20.54 4.75 -2.40
CA SER A 22 -20.60 5.61 -3.59
C SER A 22 -19.28 5.59 -4.37
N ARG A 23 -19.41 5.58 -5.71
CA ARG A 23 -18.30 5.71 -6.67
C ARG A 23 -17.36 6.90 -6.34
N ILE A 24 -17.89 7.97 -5.76
CA ILE A 24 -17.13 9.17 -5.36
C ILE A 24 -16.18 8.86 -4.20
N ARG A 25 -16.67 8.18 -3.15
CA ARG A 25 -15.85 7.84 -1.97
C ARG A 25 -14.66 6.96 -2.35
N ASP A 26 -14.91 5.98 -3.21
CA ASP A 26 -13.88 5.03 -3.63
C ASP A 26 -12.85 5.69 -4.56
N ALA A 27 -13.19 6.83 -5.17
CA ALA A 27 -12.29 7.62 -6.00
C ALA A 27 -11.13 8.28 -5.22
N PHE A 28 -11.31 8.51 -3.91
CA PHE A 28 -10.24 9.03 -3.02
C PHE A 28 -9.21 7.96 -2.65
N LEU A 29 -9.49 6.68 -2.92
CA LEU A 29 -8.73 5.56 -2.37
C LEU A 29 -7.84 4.87 -3.41
N ILE A 30 -6.77 4.27 -2.91
CA ILE A 30 -5.86 3.45 -3.70
C ILE A 30 -6.11 1.99 -3.33
N LYS A 31 -6.53 1.19 -4.30
CA LYS A 31 -6.64 -0.27 -4.18
C LYS A 31 -5.24 -0.87 -4.12
N LYS A 32 -4.97 -1.65 -3.07
CA LYS A 32 -3.66 -2.29 -2.81
C LYS A 32 -3.72 -3.81 -2.67
N TYR A 33 -4.93 -4.36 -2.70
CA TYR A 33 -5.23 -5.78 -2.52
C TYR A 33 -6.65 -6.07 -3.03
N PHE A 34 -7.03 -7.35 -3.05
CA PHE A 34 -8.33 -7.83 -3.56
C PHE A 34 -9.36 -8.15 -2.46
N MET A 35 -8.99 -8.00 -1.19
CA MET A 35 -9.90 -8.15 -0.04
C MET A 35 -10.87 -6.95 0.08
N ASP A 36 -11.88 -6.89 -0.78
CA ASP A 36 -12.95 -5.91 -0.74
C ASP A 36 -14.09 -6.34 0.23
N PRO A 37 -15.08 -5.47 0.53
CA PRO A 37 -16.25 -5.85 1.32
C PRO A 37 -16.89 -7.18 0.92
N ARG A 38 -17.07 -7.41 -0.38
CA ARG A 38 -17.73 -8.59 -0.93
C ARG A 38 -16.91 -9.84 -0.65
N HIS A 39 -15.59 -9.77 -0.84
CA HIS A 39 -14.68 -10.86 -0.49
C HIS A 39 -14.78 -11.22 1.00
N MET A 40 -14.82 -10.22 1.90
CA MET A 40 -14.94 -10.47 3.34
C MET A 40 -16.28 -11.12 3.73
N ASP A 41 -17.36 -10.75 3.05
CA ASP A 41 -18.67 -11.37 3.25
C ASP A 41 -18.68 -12.81 2.68
N MET A 42 -18.05 -13.07 1.53
CA MET A 42 -17.93 -14.40 0.93
C MET A 42 -17.19 -15.40 1.83
N ILE A 43 -16.15 -14.96 2.55
CA ILE A 43 -15.43 -15.80 3.52
C ILE A 43 -16.08 -15.82 4.90
N SER A 44 -17.25 -15.19 5.07
CA SER A 44 -17.98 -15.08 6.34
C SER A 44 -17.11 -14.60 7.50
N LEU A 45 -16.21 -13.62 7.25
CA LEU A 45 -15.23 -13.19 8.26
C LEU A 45 -15.87 -12.74 9.58
N LYS A 46 -17.06 -12.13 9.50
CA LYS A 46 -17.84 -11.64 10.65
C LYS A 46 -18.28 -12.77 11.60
N THR A 47 -18.33 -14.02 11.13
CA THR A 47 -18.65 -15.19 11.95
C THR A 47 -17.49 -15.61 12.85
N TYR A 48 -16.25 -15.29 12.46
CA TYR A 48 -15.04 -15.73 13.15
C TYR A 48 -14.33 -14.62 13.93
N VAL A 49 -14.66 -13.35 13.66
CA VAL A 49 -13.99 -12.18 14.23
C VAL A 49 -14.99 -11.28 14.94
N ASN A 50 -14.81 -11.12 16.25
CA ASN A 50 -15.48 -10.08 17.02
C ASN A 50 -14.85 -8.72 16.73
N VAL A 51 -15.67 -7.72 16.37
CA VAL A 51 -15.18 -6.39 15.97
C VAL A 51 -15.60 -5.37 17.01
N ILE A 52 -14.64 -4.82 17.75
CA ILE A 52 -14.88 -3.79 18.76
C ILE A 52 -14.48 -2.44 18.18
N SER A 53 -15.46 -1.53 18.10
CA SER A 53 -15.19 -0.14 17.73
C SER A 53 -14.57 0.62 18.90
N GLY A 54 -13.28 0.96 18.79
CA GLY A 54 -12.61 1.68 19.86
C GLY A 54 -11.14 1.95 19.61
N LYS A 55 -10.54 2.74 20.51
CA LYS A 55 -9.12 3.05 20.51
C LYS A 55 -8.49 2.47 21.78
N VAL A 56 -7.44 1.68 21.59
CA VAL A 56 -6.62 1.21 22.72
C VAL A 56 -5.95 2.41 23.38
N SER A 57 -6.09 2.51 24.70
CA SER A 57 -5.51 3.57 25.51
C SER A 57 -4.45 3.08 26.50
N LYS A 58 -4.44 1.79 26.85
CA LYS A 58 -3.39 1.17 27.68
C LYS A 58 -3.29 -0.33 27.40
N ILE A 59 -2.07 -0.87 27.51
CA ILE A 59 -1.78 -2.30 27.54
C ILE A 59 -1.27 -2.63 28.95
N ASP A 60 -2.01 -3.44 29.70
CA ASP A 60 -1.57 -4.00 30.98
C ASP A 60 -1.03 -5.41 30.74
N LYS A 61 0.30 -5.52 30.67
CA LYS A 61 0.97 -6.81 30.41
C LYS A 61 0.89 -7.77 31.60
N LYS A 62 0.80 -7.24 32.83
CA LYS A 62 0.79 -8.06 34.05
C LYS A 62 -0.53 -8.82 34.16
N ASN A 63 -1.64 -8.12 33.93
CA ASN A 63 -2.97 -8.71 33.98
C ASN A 63 -3.46 -9.22 32.61
N GLN A 64 -2.69 -9.00 31.54
CA GLN A 64 -3.03 -9.32 30.16
C GLN A 64 -4.34 -8.71 29.67
N ILE A 65 -4.50 -7.41 29.92
CA ILE A 65 -5.72 -6.66 29.60
C ILE A 65 -5.39 -5.44 28.72
N LEU A 66 -6.25 -5.17 27.73
CA LEU A 66 -6.28 -3.91 27.02
C LEU A 66 -7.35 -3.00 27.61
N VAL A 67 -7.01 -1.72 27.77
CA VAL A 67 -7.99 -0.67 28.07
C VAL A 67 -8.39 0.00 26.76
N ILE A 68 -9.69 0.06 26.50
CA ILE A 68 -10.30 0.64 25.30
C ILE A 68 -11.08 1.89 25.73
N ASN A 69 -10.87 3.00 25.04
CA ASN A 69 -11.54 4.28 25.30
C ASN A 69 -11.48 4.71 26.79
N ASN A 70 -10.41 4.33 27.49
CA ASN A 70 -10.15 4.58 28.92
C ASN A 70 -11.04 3.85 29.95
N ASN A 71 -12.17 3.26 29.54
CA ASN A 71 -13.17 2.75 30.50
C ASN A 71 -13.53 1.28 30.29
N SER A 72 -13.26 0.70 29.13
CA SER A 72 -13.61 -0.69 28.82
C SER A 72 -12.37 -1.57 28.82
N PHE A 73 -12.51 -2.83 29.22
CA PHE A 73 -11.41 -3.77 29.37
C PHE A 73 -11.66 -5.02 28.53
N ILE A 74 -10.60 -5.57 27.94
CA ILE A 74 -10.62 -6.88 27.27
C ILE A 74 -9.35 -7.65 27.58
N SER A 75 -9.48 -8.91 27.97
CA SER A 75 -8.33 -9.80 28.20
C SER A 75 -7.76 -10.33 26.88
N TYR A 76 -6.48 -10.70 26.88
CA TYR A 76 -5.83 -11.33 25.73
C TYR A 76 -4.87 -12.45 26.14
N ASP A 77 -4.84 -13.53 25.37
CA ASP A 77 -3.78 -14.55 25.45
C ASP A 77 -2.61 -14.19 24.54
N MET A 78 -2.93 -13.69 23.34
CA MET A 78 -1.99 -13.21 22.34
C MET A 78 -2.44 -11.83 21.84
N LEU A 79 -1.54 -10.85 21.84
CA LEU A 79 -1.81 -9.49 21.39
C LEU A 79 -1.07 -9.20 20.10
N PHE A 80 -1.78 -8.63 19.11
CA PHE A 80 -1.20 -8.26 17.82
C PHE A 80 -1.29 -6.75 17.58
N LEU A 81 -0.15 -6.08 17.53
CA LEU A 81 -0.04 -4.65 17.24
C LEU A 81 0.19 -4.44 15.74
N MET A 82 -0.86 -3.99 15.04
CA MET A 82 -0.86 -3.77 13.58
C MET A 82 -1.20 -2.33 13.19
N ASN A 83 -1.02 -1.39 14.13
CA ASN A 83 -1.32 0.03 13.95
C ASN A 83 -0.21 0.73 13.15
N GLY A 84 -0.22 0.52 11.83
CA GLY A 84 0.77 1.07 10.91
C GLY A 84 0.74 2.60 10.76
N GLU A 85 1.69 3.09 9.98
CA GLU A 85 1.83 4.49 9.55
C GLU A 85 0.56 4.99 8.82
N GLN A 86 0.14 6.21 9.16
CA GLN A 86 -1.01 6.90 8.60
C GLN A 86 -0.70 8.40 8.43
N PHE A 87 -1.43 9.11 7.57
CA PHE A 87 -1.37 10.56 7.50
C PHE A 87 -1.94 11.16 8.78
N LEU A 88 -1.25 12.17 9.30
CA LEU A 88 -1.66 12.91 10.49
C LEU A 88 -1.82 14.39 10.09
N GLN A 89 -2.77 15.07 10.73
CA GLN A 89 -2.83 16.53 10.66
C GLN A 89 -1.55 17.09 11.30
N PRO A 90 -0.95 18.16 10.73
CA PRO A 90 0.27 18.72 11.30
C PRO A 90 -0.03 19.34 12.66
N ILE A 91 0.95 19.25 13.57
CA ILE A 91 0.89 19.86 14.90
C ILE A 91 1.86 21.04 14.89
N ARG A 92 1.35 22.26 15.07
CA ARG A 92 2.21 23.45 15.22
C ARG A 92 2.97 23.37 16.54
N GLN A 93 4.30 23.31 16.46
CA GLN A 93 5.18 23.36 17.63
C GLN A 93 5.26 24.82 18.13
N ASN A 94 5.30 25.03 19.44
CA ASN A 94 5.42 26.34 20.13
C ASN A 94 4.14 27.16 20.41
N ARG A 95 2.93 26.58 20.26
CA ARG A 95 1.69 27.16 20.84
C ARG A 95 1.17 26.24 21.96
N THR A 96 1.06 26.73 23.19
CA THR A 96 0.53 26.02 24.38
C THR A 96 -1.00 25.87 24.35
N PRO A 97 -1.61 25.09 25.26
CA PRO A 97 -1.78 23.64 25.23
C PRO A 97 -2.94 23.13 24.33
N PHE A 98 -3.61 24.01 23.58
CA PHE A 98 -4.66 23.59 22.65
C PHE A 98 -3.99 23.09 21.37
N VAL A 99 -4.05 21.78 21.14
CA VAL A 99 -3.71 21.22 19.82
C VAL A 99 -4.76 21.78 18.86
N GLU A 100 -4.41 22.85 18.13
CA GLU A 100 -5.21 23.39 17.03
C GLU A 100 -5.58 22.21 16.13
N LYS A 101 -6.88 21.91 16.04
CA LYS A 101 -7.39 20.82 15.24
C LYS A 101 -8.47 21.36 14.32
N PRO A 102 -8.07 22.08 13.26
CA PRO A 102 -9.01 22.77 12.39
C PRO A 102 -9.96 21.77 11.74
N ASP A 103 -11.24 22.12 11.68
CA ASP A 103 -12.26 21.24 11.13
C ASP A 103 -12.25 21.16 9.60
N ASN A 104 -11.52 22.08 8.94
CA ASN A 104 -11.37 22.16 7.48
C ASN A 104 -9.98 21.71 6.98
N VAL A 105 -9.15 21.11 7.84
CA VAL A 105 -7.92 20.43 7.45
C VAL A 105 -8.15 18.93 7.47
N PHE A 106 -8.12 18.28 6.31
CA PHE A 106 -8.47 16.88 6.16
C PHE A 106 -7.24 16.01 5.90
N VAL A 107 -7.28 14.80 6.46
CA VAL A 107 -6.43 13.68 6.03
C VAL A 107 -7.33 12.53 5.61
N ILE A 108 -6.89 11.74 4.63
CA ILE A 108 -7.65 10.58 4.15
C ILE A 108 -6.79 9.31 4.25
N ASN A 109 -7.04 8.54 5.30
CA ASN A 109 -6.44 7.22 5.52
C ASN A 109 -7.39 6.07 5.16
N ASN A 110 -8.70 6.33 5.16
CA ASN A 110 -9.73 5.33 4.90
C ASN A 110 -10.98 5.96 4.28
N ALA A 111 -11.92 5.10 3.86
CA ALA A 111 -13.15 5.48 3.18
C ALA A 111 -14.10 6.34 4.05
N ILE A 112 -14.04 6.16 5.38
CA ILE A 112 -14.88 6.92 6.33
C ILE A 112 -14.38 8.35 6.44
N GLU A 113 -13.06 8.55 6.54
CA GLU A 113 -12.44 9.87 6.52
C GLU A 113 -12.72 10.63 5.22
N ALA A 114 -12.65 9.96 4.07
CA ALA A 114 -13.04 10.55 2.78
C ALA A 114 -14.50 11.03 2.79
N ASN A 115 -15.42 10.20 3.27
CA ASN A 115 -16.83 10.57 3.36
C ASN A 115 -17.07 11.75 4.32
N ASN A 116 -16.41 11.75 5.48
CA ASN A 116 -16.54 12.82 6.47
C ASN A 116 -16.00 14.15 5.91
N ALA A 117 -14.86 14.12 5.22
CA ALA A 117 -14.28 15.31 4.59
C ALA A 117 -15.24 15.90 3.55
N VAL A 118 -15.81 15.06 2.68
CA VAL A 118 -16.78 15.45 1.66
C VAL A 118 -18.07 16.05 2.28
N MET A 119 -18.57 15.46 3.36
CA MET A 119 -19.73 16.00 4.09
C MET A 119 -19.42 17.37 4.72
N LYS A 120 -18.24 17.52 5.32
CA LYS A 120 -17.81 18.79 5.92
C LYS A 120 -17.58 19.88 4.85
N LEU A 121 -17.00 19.53 3.70
CA LEU A 121 -16.87 20.47 2.56
C LEU A 121 -18.22 20.99 2.09
N LYS A 122 -19.24 20.13 2.02
CA LYS A 122 -20.62 20.53 1.72
C LYS A 122 -21.15 21.59 2.68
N GLN A 123 -20.90 21.40 3.98
CA GLN A 123 -21.29 22.36 5.01
C GLN A 123 -20.52 23.67 4.89
N LEU A 124 -19.20 23.61 4.70
CA LEU A 124 -18.36 24.79 4.54
C LEU A 124 -18.74 25.61 3.30
N HIS A 125 -19.00 24.93 2.17
CA HIS A 125 -19.41 25.60 0.94
C HIS A 125 -20.76 26.32 1.09
N ALA A 126 -21.72 25.72 1.80
CA ALA A 126 -23.00 26.37 2.10
C ALA A 126 -22.84 27.68 2.91
N ASN A 127 -21.82 27.76 3.77
CA ASN A 127 -21.50 28.97 4.53
C ASN A 127 -20.77 30.04 3.70
N TYR A 128 -20.04 29.65 2.65
CA TYR A 128 -19.29 30.56 1.79
C TYR A 128 -20.17 31.32 0.77
N GLY A 129 -21.35 30.77 0.41
CA GLY A 129 -22.24 31.36 -0.58
C GLY A 129 -21.60 31.43 -1.99
N ASP A 130 -21.85 32.51 -2.72
CA ASP A 130 -21.34 32.73 -4.10
C ASP A 130 -19.89 33.25 -4.15
N ARG A 131 -19.17 33.29 -3.02
CA ARG A 131 -17.78 33.74 -2.99
C ARG A 131 -16.88 32.74 -3.71
N ASP A 132 -15.83 33.25 -4.35
CA ASP A 132 -14.78 32.37 -4.85
C ASP A 132 -14.08 31.68 -3.67
N TYR A 133 -13.75 30.41 -3.84
CA TYR A 133 -13.18 29.59 -2.78
C TYR A 133 -12.06 28.72 -3.34
N THR A 134 -11.10 28.39 -2.49
CA THR A 134 -9.98 27.54 -2.86
C THR A 134 -9.88 26.35 -1.91
N ILE A 135 -9.68 25.16 -2.48
CA ILE A 135 -9.36 23.94 -1.73
C ILE A 135 -7.95 23.53 -2.11
N ILE A 136 -7.07 23.50 -1.11
CA ILE A 136 -5.68 23.12 -1.29
C ILE A 136 -5.54 21.61 -1.09
N VAL A 137 -4.81 20.93 -1.97
CA VAL A 137 -4.35 19.55 -1.76
C VAL A 137 -2.83 19.57 -1.69
N PHE A 138 -2.28 19.29 -0.52
CA PHE A 138 -0.84 19.33 -0.27
C PHE A 138 -0.25 17.93 -0.14
N GLY A 139 0.85 17.64 -0.86
CA GLY A 139 1.73 16.51 -0.57
C GLY A 139 2.16 15.66 -1.77
N HIS A 140 3.23 14.88 -1.58
CA HIS A 140 3.91 14.08 -2.62
C HIS A 140 3.48 12.58 -2.62
N PHE A 141 2.28 12.28 -2.16
CA PHE A 141 1.79 10.90 -2.18
C PHE A 141 0.72 10.74 -3.25
N LEU A 142 0.60 9.53 -3.80
CA LEU A 142 -0.48 9.19 -4.74
C LEU A 142 -1.88 9.56 -4.21
N GLN A 143 -2.05 9.61 -2.87
CA GLN A 143 -3.27 10.09 -2.22
C GLN A 143 -3.65 11.53 -2.54
N ALA A 144 -2.69 12.43 -2.79
CA ALA A 144 -2.98 13.79 -3.23
C ALA A 144 -3.71 13.75 -4.58
N HIS A 145 -3.20 12.99 -5.54
CA HIS A 145 -3.80 12.90 -6.87
C HIS A 145 -5.15 12.15 -6.88
N THR A 146 -5.31 11.09 -6.07
CA THR A 146 -6.63 10.45 -5.92
C THR A 146 -7.63 11.36 -5.21
N THR A 147 -7.17 12.22 -4.31
CA THR A 147 -8.02 13.24 -3.67
C THR A 147 -8.48 14.28 -4.66
N LEU A 148 -7.60 14.81 -5.52
CA LEU A 148 -8.01 15.71 -6.62
C LEU A 148 -9.10 15.06 -7.48
N ASN A 149 -8.90 13.81 -7.91
CA ASN A 149 -9.91 13.09 -8.68
C ASN A 149 -11.22 12.89 -7.89
N GLY A 150 -11.13 12.57 -6.60
CA GLY A 150 -12.30 12.44 -5.73
C GLY A 150 -13.10 13.74 -5.59
N LEU A 151 -12.42 14.89 -5.50
CA LEU A 151 -13.02 16.22 -5.43
C LEU A 151 -13.66 16.63 -6.77
N LEU A 152 -12.99 16.37 -7.89
CA LEU A 152 -13.56 16.57 -9.24
C LEU A 152 -14.82 15.72 -9.43
N MET A 153 -14.77 14.42 -9.09
CA MET A 153 -15.93 13.52 -9.17
C MET A 153 -17.06 13.92 -8.22
N PHE A 154 -16.73 14.60 -7.12
CA PHE A 154 -17.71 15.16 -6.20
C PHE A 154 -18.41 16.41 -6.76
N GLY A 155 -17.82 17.05 -7.77
CA GLY A 155 -18.37 18.23 -8.45
C GLY A 155 -17.64 19.53 -8.14
N ILE A 156 -16.48 19.49 -7.47
CA ILE A 156 -15.66 20.69 -7.28
C ILE A 156 -14.96 21.03 -8.60
N PRO A 157 -15.14 22.22 -9.16
CA PRO A 157 -14.46 22.63 -10.39
C PRO A 157 -12.94 22.68 -10.18
N GLY A 158 -12.15 22.27 -11.19
CA GLY A 158 -10.70 22.29 -11.07
C GLY A 158 -10.11 23.68 -10.82
N LYS A 159 -10.75 24.75 -11.31
CA LYS A 159 -10.36 26.14 -11.02
C LYS A 159 -10.37 26.50 -9.52
N ASN A 160 -11.13 25.76 -8.72
CA ASN A 160 -11.22 25.95 -7.27
C ASN A 160 -10.27 24.99 -6.50
N LEU A 161 -9.45 24.23 -7.21
CA LEU A 161 -8.48 23.29 -6.64
C LEU A 161 -7.05 23.78 -6.90
N VAL A 162 -6.21 23.70 -5.86
CA VAL A 162 -4.78 23.96 -5.96
C VAL A 162 -4.01 22.75 -5.45
N LEU A 163 -3.12 22.19 -6.26
CA LEU A 163 -2.14 21.20 -5.86
C LEU A 163 -0.84 21.89 -5.44
N VAL A 164 -0.39 21.64 -4.22
CA VAL A 164 0.93 22.08 -3.74
C VAL A 164 1.74 20.85 -3.36
N GLU A 165 2.96 20.71 -3.87
CA GLU A 165 3.80 19.55 -3.58
C GLU A 165 5.25 19.90 -3.26
N PRO A 166 5.89 19.19 -2.31
CA PRO A 166 7.30 19.39 -1.95
C PRO A 166 8.28 18.73 -2.92
N PHE A 167 7.81 18.20 -4.05
CA PHE A 167 8.61 17.58 -5.09
C PHE A 167 8.62 18.45 -6.37
N PRO A 168 9.71 18.48 -7.16
CA PRO A 168 11.02 17.91 -6.89
C PRO A 168 11.66 18.54 -5.66
N TYR A 169 12.40 17.72 -4.90
CA TYR A 169 12.90 18.11 -3.59
C TYR A 169 14.11 19.05 -3.69
N CYS A 170 14.08 20.14 -2.93
CA CYS A 170 15.18 21.08 -2.74
C CYS A 170 16.02 20.73 -1.49
N MET A 171 17.30 20.38 -1.69
CA MET A 171 18.23 20.06 -0.59
C MET A 171 18.50 21.22 0.38
N ALA A 172 18.16 22.46 0.02
CA ALA A 172 18.44 23.64 0.81
C ALA A 172 17.49 23.84 2.00
N LEU A 173 16.26 23.30 1.94
CA LEU A 173 15.19 23.63 2.89
C LEU A 173 14.95 22.55 3.96
N GLU A 174 15.14 21.27 3.64
CA GLU A 174 14.82 20.18 4.58
C GLU A 174 16.02 19.28 4.88
N LYS A 175 16.27 18.91 6.14
CA LYS A 175 17.34 17.95 6.51
C LYS A 175 16.83 16.54 6.80
N ARG A 176 15.51 16.33 6.85
CA ARG A 176 14.88 15.06 7.24
C ARG A 176 14.08 14.46 6.08
N GLN A 177 14.30 13.15 5.88
CA GLN A 177 13.61 12.22 4.98
C GLN A 177 13.18 12.73 3.58
N ARG A 178 14.08 12.48 2.61
CA ARG A 178 13.91 12.84 1.20
C ARG A 178 12.97 11.88 0.48
N HIS A 179 11.91 12.38 -0.13
CA HIS A 179 11.27 11.72 -1.26
C HIS A 179 12.17 11.83 -2.50
N LYS A 180 13.17 10.95 -2.61
CA LYS A 180 14.15 10.95 -3.72
C LYS A 180 13.58 10.53 -5.08
N VAL A 181 12.33 10.09 -5.10
CA VAL A 181 11.70 9.46 -6.25
C VAL A 181 10.32 10.07 -6.43
N SER A 182 9.94 10.37 -7.67
CA SER A 182 8.59 10.83 -8.00
C SER A 182 7.53 9.80 -7.58
N ILE A 183 6.26 10.20 -7.54
CA ILE A 183 5.17 9.30 -7.18
C ILE A 183 5.13 8.12 -8.16
N TYR A 184 5.25 8.40 -9.46
CA TYR A 184 5.14 7.41 -10.52
C TYR A 184 6.46 6.70 -10.80
N ASN A 185 7.61 7.35 -10.56
CA ASN A 185 8.95 6.84 -10.89
C ASN A 185 9.06 6.46 -12.38
N ASP A 186 8.43 7.24 -13.24
CA ASP A 186 8.38 7.05 -14.68
C ASP A 186 8.07 8.43 -15.31
N PRO A 187 9.05 9.09 -15.95
CA PRO A 187 8.89 10.46 -16.43
C PRO A 187 7.74 10.65 -17.42
N ASP A 188 7.46 9.65 -18.27
CA ASP A 188 6.38 9.74 -19.26
C ASP A 188 5.00 9.71 -18.59
N ILE A 189 4.87 8.93 -17.50
CA ILE A 189 3.65 8.89 -16.68
C ILE A 189 3.54 10.16 -15.83
N ASP A 190 4.65 10.62 -15.24
CA ASP A 190 4.69 11.88 -14.48
C ASP A 190 4.16 13.01 -15.39
N GLU A 191 4.78 13.25 -16.56
CA GLU A 191 4.37 14.28 -17.54
C GLU A 191 2.87 14.18 -17.89
N ALA A 192 2.42 13.00 -18.34
CA ALA A 192 1.03 12.81 -18.77
C ALA A 192 0.01 13.02 -17.65
N VAL A 193 0.31 12.63 -16.41
CA VAL A 193 -0.59 12.87 -15.28
C VAL A 193 -0.68 14.35 -14.96
N TYR A 194 0.44 15.09 -14.90
CA TYR A 194 0.40 16.52 -14.61
C TYR A 194 -0.29 17.31 -15.73
N ASP A 195 -0.16 16.90 -16.99
CA ASP A 195 -0.89 17.52 -18.10
C ASP A 195 -2.40 17.35 -17.95
N HIS A 196 -2.87 16.16 -17.54
CA HIS A 196 -4.29 15.94 -17.26
C HIS A 196 -4.76 16.70 -16.01
N ILE A 197 -3.92 16.83 -14.97
CA ILE A 197 -4.25 17.67 -13.80
C ILE A 197 -4.46 19.13 -14.22
N ARG A 198 -3.54 19.70 -15.02
CA ARG A 198 -3.64 21.08 -15.50
C ARG A 198 -4.81 21.27 -16.46
N ALA A 199 -5.10 20.28 -17.31
CA ALA A 199 -6.22 20.32 -18.25
C ALA A 199 -7.60 20.36 -17.57
N GLU A 200 -7.72 19.85 -16.34
CA GLU A 200 -8.92 19.99 -15.51
C GLU A 200 -9.07 21.40 -14.91
N GLY A 201 -8.11 22.30 -15.14
CA GLY A 201 -8.07 23.67 -14.61
C GLY A 201 -7.45 23.78 -13.22
N ILE A 202 -6.77 22.74 -12.75
CA ILE A 202 -6.14 22.72 -11.41
C ILE A 202 -4.80 23.45 -11.47
N GLN A 203 -4.61 24.41 -10.56
CA GLN A 203 -3.33 25.10 -10.41
C GLN A 203 -2.32 24.23 -9.66
N VAL A 204 -1.06 24.17 -10.12
CA VAL A 204 -0.03 23.30 -9.56
C VAL A 204 1.19 24.12 -9.13
N TYR A 205 1.62 23.95 -7.88
CA TYR A 205 2.84 24.51 -7.31
C TYR A 205 3.79 23.39 -6.87
N GLN A 206 4.95 23.33 -7.51
CA GLN A 206 5.95 22.29 -7.27
C GLN A 206 7.14 22.86 -6.48
N SER A 207 7.84 21.99 -5.75
CA SER A 207 8.95 22.38 -4.86
C SER A 207 8.57 23.38 -3.76
N TYR A 208 7.34 23.29 -3.25
CA TYR A 208 6.85 24.11 -2.14
C TYR A 208 6.62 23.25 -0.89
N TYR A 209 7.12 23.74 0.24
CA TYR A 209 7.08 23.07 1.53
C TYR A 209 6.11 23.79 2.45
N PHE A 210 5.26 23.03 3.14
CA PHE A 210 4.34 23.60 4.11
C PHE A 210 5.11 24.15 5.31
N ILE A 211 4.83 25.41 5.65
CA ILE A 211 5.42 26.08 6.82
C ILE A 211 4.37 26.18 7.92
N ASP A 212 3.23 26.80 7.60
CA ASP A 212 2.27 27.23 8.60
C ASP A 212 0.88 27.54 8.01
N TRP A 213 -0.09 27.83 8.86
CA TRP A 213 -1.40 28.38 8.49
C TRP A 213 -1.86 29.51 9.41
N GLU A 214 -2.79 30.31 8.90
CA GLU A 214 -3.61 31.22 9.68
C GLU A 214 -4.89 30.49 10.11
N PHE A 215 -5.23 30.64 11.40
CA PHE A 215 -6.28 29.88 12.07
C PHE A 215 -7.24 30.85 12.74
N ASP A 216 -8.54 30.68 12.48
CA ASP A 216 -9.62 31.38 13.14
C ASP A 216 -10.17 30.50 14.29
N PRO A 217 -9.94 30.87 15.56
CA PRO A 217 -10.43 30.10 16.71
C PRO A 217 -11.94 30.14 16.89
N SER A 218 -12.64 31.14 16.34
CA SER A 218 -14.08 31.31 16.53
C SER A 218 -14.87 30.26 15.74
N GLU A 219 -14.45 30.02 14.50
CA GLU A 219 -15.03 29.04 13.59
C GLU A 219 -14.26 27.69 13.59
N ASN A 220 -13.12 27.62 14.28
CA ASN A 220 -12.22 26.46 14.32
C ASN A 220 -11.77 25.99 12.92
N VAL A 221 -11.38 26.95 12.06
CA VAL A 221 -10.96 26.71 10.67
C VAL A 221 -9.66 27.43 10.34
N ILE A 222 -8.93 26.93 9.34
CA ILE A 222 -7.87 27.71 8.70
C ILE A 222 -8.45 28.60 7.61
N THR A 223 -7.84 29.77 7.42
CA THR A 223 -8.22 30.74 6.37
C THR A 223 -7.14 30.90 5.31
N MET A 224 -5.89 30.65 5.66
CA MET A 224 -4.75 30.77 4.75
C MET A 224 -3.67 29.74 5.08
N ALA A 225 -3.04 29.15 4.06
CA ALA A 225 -1.88 28.26 4.19
C ALA A 225 -0.63 28.91 3.59
N LYS A 226 0.52 28.73 4.28
CA LYS A 226 1.81 29.32 3.92
C LYS A 226 2.80 28.23 3.53
N PHE A 227 3.45 28.42 2.39
CA PHE A 227 4.44 27.53 1.84
C PHE A 227 5.71 28.28 1.47
N GLU A 228 6.86 27.62 1.56
CA GLU A 228 8.15 28.14 1.09
C GLU A 228 8.69 27.30 -0.05
N SER A 229 9.29 27.99 -1.00
CA SER A 229 10.24 27.42 -1.95
C SER A 229 11.62 28.03 -1.69
N ARG A 230 12.63 27.65 -2.47
CA ARG A 230 14.01 28.13 -2.27
C ARG A 230 14.14 29.66 -2.24
N HIS A 231 13.30 30.37 -2.99
CA HIS A 231 13.41 31.82 -3.19
C HIS A 231 12.09 32.58 -3.02
N HIS A 232 10.97 31.89 -2.78
CA HIS A 232 9.65 32.52 -2.73
C HIS A 232 8.79 31.94 -1.63
N MET A 233 8.06 32.83 -0.96
CA MET A 233 6.93 32.49 -0.10
C MET A 233 5.66 32.44 -0.94
N LEU A 234 4.78 31.49 -0.64
CA LEU A 234 3.47 31.33 -1.25
C LEU A 234 2.44 31.32 -0.12
N GLU A 235 1.55 32.30 -0.13
CA GLU A 235 0.42 32.38 0.80
C GLU A 235 -0.87 32.21 0.00
N LEU A 236 -1.70 31.26 0.41
CA LEU A 236 -2.93 30.90 -0.29
C LEU A 236 -4.11 30.93 0.68
N GLU A 237 -5.04 31.86 0.47
CA GLU A 237 -6.35 31.81 1.11
C GLU A 237 -7.07 30.53 0.72
N CYS A 238 -7.75 29.89 1.67
CA CYS A 238 -8.43 28.63 1.40
C CYS A 238 -9.64 28.40 2.32
N MET A 239 -10.66 27.77 1.73
CA MET A 239 -11.81 27.25 2.47
C MET A 239 -11.46 25.94 3.18
N ALA A 240 -10.57 25.13 2.60
CA ALA A 240 -10.14 23.85 3.17
C ALA A 240 -8.79 23.40 2.61
N MET A 241 -8.14 22.49 3.34
CA MET A 241 -6.88 21.90 2.95
C MET A 241 -6.87 20.38 3.18
N PHE A 242 -6.44 19.60 2.21
CA PHE A 242 -6.11 18.19 2.35
C PHE A 242 -4.61 18.02 2.53
N TYR A 243 -4.19 17.34 3.59
CA TYR A 243 -2.79 17.28 4.01
C TYR A 243 -2.21 15.85 3.87
N PHE A 244 -1.25 15.68 2.96
CA PHE A 244 -0.59 14.42 2.65
C PHE A 244 0.94 14.54 2.70
N ALA A 245 1.49 15.25 3.69
CA ALA A 245 2.93 15.50 3.78
C ALA A 245 3.75 14.25 4.10
N GLU A 246 3.43 13.56 5.20
CA GLU A 246 4.13 12.35 5.64
C GLU A 246 3.18 11.36 6.31
N LYS A 247 3.62 10.11 6.41
CA LYS A 247 2.93 9.07 7.18
C LYS A 247 3.73 8.70 8.40
N GLU A 248 3.07 8.74 9.54
CA GLU A 248 3.70 8.54 10.84
C GLU A 248 2.90 7.57 11.70
N ILE A 249 3.53 7.10 12.78
CA ILE A 249 2.85 6.37 13.84
C ILE A 249 2.14 7.38 14.73
N HIS A 250 0.82 7.27 14.84
CA HIS A 250 0.03 8.20 15.64
C HIS A 250 0.53 8.23 17.09
N SER A 251 0.70 9.43 17.64
CA SER A 251 1.14 9.72 19.00
C SER A 251 0.47 8.87 20.09
N ARG A 252 -0.83 8.55 19.97
CA ARG A 252 -1.55 7.66 20.91
C ARG A 252 -0.97 6.25 20.89
N VAL A 253 -0.71 5.69 19.71
CA VAL A 253 -0.14 4.34 19.56
C VAL A 253 1.27 4.30 20.16
N TYR A 254 2.08 5.31 19.86
CA TYR A 254 3.41 5.47 20.46
C TYR A 254 3.36 5.53 21.99
N LYS A 255 2.47 6.35 22.57
CA LYS A 255 2.27 6.44 24.03
C LYS A 255 1.89 5.10 24.64
N VAL A 256 0.94 4.37 24.02
CA VAL A 256 0.50 3.04 24.47
C VAL A 256 1.65 2.04 24.49
N ILE A 257 2.45 1.99 23.41
CA ILE A 257 3.60 1.08 23.30
C ILE A 257 4.66 1.39 24.36
N ASN A 258 5.01 2.67 24.53
CA ASN A 258 6.01 3.08 25.50
C ASN A 258 5.58 2.83 26.94
N GLN A 259 4.33 3.16 27.29
CA GLN A 259 3.79 2.93 28.63
C GLN A 259 3.70 1.44 28.96
N ALA A 260 3.53 0.59 27.94
CA ALA A 260 3.57 -0.87 28.10
C ALA A 260 5.00 -1.41 28.28
N GLY A 261 6.04 -0.57 28.21
CA GLY A 261 7.44 -1.01 28.27
C GLY A 261 7.83 -1.93 27.12
N LEU A 262 7.29 -1.67 25.92
CA LEU A 262 7.69 -2.34 24.70
C LEU A 262 8.84 -1.58 24.04
N VAL A 263 9.82 -2.30 23.50
CA VAL A 263 11.01 -1.66 22.90
C VAL A 263 10.63 -0.91 21.63
N TYR A 264 10.87 0.41 21.63
CA TYR A 264 10.59 1.30 20.51
C TYR A 264 11.83 2.12 20.14
N ASP A 265 12.26 2.02 18.88
CA ASP A 265 13.42 2.75 18.35
C ASP A 265 13.03 3.32 16.97
N GLY A 266 12.23 4.38 17.00
CA GLY A 266 11.53 4.95 15.84
C GLY A 266 10.39 4.08 15.27
N ARG A 267 10.38 2.78 15.58
CA ARG A 267 9.35 1.78 15.28
C ARG A 267 9.36 0.70 16.36
N LEU A 268 8.27 -0.06 16.49
CA LEU A 268 8.18 -1.21 17.40
C LEU A 268 9.21 -2.27 16.99
N VAL A 269 10.09 -2.65 17.91
CA VAL A 269 11.15 -3.61 17.64
C VAL A 269 10.61 -5.03 17.79
N ILE A 270 10.82 -5.84 16.75
CA ILE A 270 10.40 -7.24 16.70
C ILE A 270 11.56 -8.18 16.38
N ASP A 271 11.39 -9.45 16.73
CA ASP A 271 12.24 -10.54 16.30
C ASP A 271 11.85 -11.10 14.92
N ASN A 272 12.53 -12.16 14.46
CA ASN A 272 12.24 -12.83 13.19
C ASN A 272 10.90 -13.60 13.17
N LYS A 273 10.23 -13.74 14.32
CA LYS A 273 8.89 -14.36 14.48
C LYS A 273 7.82 -13.32 14.82
N CYS A 274 8.11 -12.04 14.54
CA CYS A 274 7.23 -10.91 14.82
C CYS A 274 6.91 -10.69 16.31
N ARG A 275 7.65 -11.30 17.24
CA ARG A 275 7.47 -11.10 18.68
C ARG A 275 8.17 -9.83 19.14
N THR A 276 7.60 -9.15 20.12
CA THR A 276 8.25 -8.03 20.80
C THR A 276 9.17 -8.53 21.92
N ASN A 277 9.63 -7.65 22.82
CA ASN A 277 10.29 -8.06 24.06
C ASN A 277 9.34 -8.76 25.06
N ASP A 278 8.03 -8.76 24.80
CA ASP A 278 7.07 -9.60 25.50
C ASP A 278 6.66 -10.78 24.58
N PRO A 279 6.78 -12.04 25.04
CA PRO A 279 6.52 -13.21 24.20
C PRO A 279 5.05 -13.39 23.79
N LYS A 280 4.10 -12.74 24.48
CA LYS A 280 2.67 -12.79 24.16
C LYS A 280 2.22 -11.62 23.29
N ILE A 281 3.11 -10.66 22.99
CA ILE A 281 2.82 -9.49 22.18
C ILE A 281 3.62 -9.54 20.88
N TYR A 282 2.90 -9.48 19.77
CA TYR A 282 3.42 -9.51 18.41
C TYR A 282 3.21 -8.15 17.73
N GLY A 283 4.07 -7.84 16.77
CA GLY A 283 3.96 -6.64 15.95
C GLY A 283 4.08 -6.97 14.45
N ALA A 284 3.26 -6.32 13.62
CA ALA A 284 3.35 -6.45 12.17
C ALA A 284 3.02 -5.15 11.43
N GLY A 285 3.31 -5.14 10.13
CA GLY A 285 3.06 -3.99 9.25
C GLY A 285 4.04 -2.83 9.45
N THR A 286 3.67 -1.65 8.96
CA THR A 286 4.55 -0.47 8.92
C THR A 286 4.92 0.09 10.31
N LEU A 287 4.26 -0.41 11.38
CA LEU A 287 4.59 -0.12 12.77
C LEU A 287 5.96 -0.67 13.18
N THR A 288 6.45 -1.71 12.52
CA THR A 288 7.57 -2.51 13.04
C THR A 288 8.89 -2.34 12.31
N LYS A 289 9.95 -2.71 13.02
CA LYS A 289 11.27 -2.98 12.47
C LYS A 289 11.90 -4.17 13.17
N TYR A 290 12.76 -4.91 12.46
CA TYR A 290 13.54 -5.97 13.09
C TYR A 290 14.60 -5.39 14.04
N SER A 291 14.91 -6.15 15.09
CA SER A 291 16.03 -5.86 15.99
C SER A 291 17.34 -5.73 15.20
N ARG A 292 18.24 -4.83 15.65
CA ARG A 292 19.51 -4.55 14.96
C ARG A 292 20.42 -5.78 14.85
N LYS A 293 20.26 -6.76 15.75
CA LYS A 293 20.99 -8.05 15.73
C LYS A 293 20.84 -8.83 14.42
N TYR A 294 19.77 -8.58 13.67
CA TYR A 294 19.50 -9.24 12.39
C TYR A 294 20.16 -8.56 11.19
N TYR A 295 20.73 -7.36 11.36
CA TYR A 295 21.27 -6.53 10.27
C TYR A 295 20.29 -6.32 9.09
N ALA A 296 18.99 -6.44 9.35
CA ALA A 296 17.94 -6.54 8.33
C ALA A 296 17.13 -5.25 8.15
N MET A 297 17.78 -4.08 8.18
CA MET A 297 17.09 -2.78 8.08
C MET A 297 16.39 -2.57 6.71
N SER A 298 16.88 -3.21 5.65
CA SER A 298 16.24 -3.24 4.33
C SER A 298 14.96 -4.10 4.31
N MET A 299 14.81 -5.02 5.26
CA MET A 299 13.71 -5.98 5.34
C MET A 299 12.51 -5.49 6.16
N SER A 300 12.49 -4.22 6.60
CA SER A 300 11.34 -3.67 7.34
C SER A 300 10.04 -3.85 6.56
N HIS A 301 9.01 -4.33 7.26
CA HIS A 301 7.66 -4.61 6.74
C HIS A 301 7.06 -3.49 5.88
N LYS A 302 7.44 -2.22 6.09
CA LYS A 302 6.95 -1.09 5.27
C LYS A 302 7.29 -1.17 3.79
N TYR A 303 8.29 -1.97 3.43
CA TYR A 303 8.73 -2.16 2.05
C TYR A 303 8.12 -3.40 1.37
N PHE A 304 7.23 -4.14 2.03
CA PHE A 304 6.73 -5.42 1.54
C PHE A 304 5.21 -5.49 1.48
N ASN A 305 4.71 -6.52 0.81
CA ASN A 305 3.28 -6.76 0.67
C ASN A 305 2.64 -7.07 2.03
N ARG A 306 1.73 -6.20 2.48
CA ARG A 306 1.04 -6.32 3.78
C ARG A 306 0.20 -7.60 3.91
N VAL A 307 -0.35 -8.10 2.80
CA VAL A 307 -1.19 -9.30 2.78
C VAL A 307 -0.30 -10.53 2.98
N GLU A 308 0.88 -10.56 2.35
CA GLU A 308 1.87 -11.61 2.58
C GLU A 308 2.37 -11.62 4.04
N ILE A 309 2.67 -10.45 4.60
CA ILE A 309 3.10 -10.33 6.01
C ILE A 309 2.02 -10.91 6.94
N GLY A 310 0.77 -10.51 6.75
CA GLY A 310 -0.36 -11.00 7.54
C GLY A 310 -0.57 -12.51 7.38
N ALA A 311 -0.50 -13.03 6.16
CA ALA A 311 -0.64 -14.46 5.88
C ALA A 311 0.45 -15.29 6.57
N LYS A 312 1.74 -14.88 6.44
CA LYS A 312 2.86 -15.59 7.08
C LYS A 312 2.78 -15.53 8.60
N LEU A 313 2.37 -14.39 9.17
CA LEU A 313 2.13 -14.30 10.61
C LEU A 313 0.99 -15.24 11.04
N GLY A 314 -0.13 -15.26 10.31
CA GLY A 314 -1.25 -16.16 10.60
C GLY A 314 -0.83 -17.64 10.57
N GLU A 315 -0.04 -18.05 9.59
CA GLU A 315 0.52 -19.40 9.50
C GLU A 315 1.47 -19.73 10.66
N GLN A 316 2.35 -18.79 11.04
CA GLN A 316 3.22 -18.94 12.20
C GLN A 316 2.42 -19.16 13.49
N ILE A 317 1.36 -18.37 13.70
CA ILE A 317 0.51 -18.46 14.89
C ILE A 317 -0.31 -19.75 14.90
N LYS A 318 -0.80 -20.20 13.75
CA LYS A 318 -1.46 -21.51 13.61
C LYS A 318 -0.55 -22.64 14.10
N ASN A 319 0.73 -22.62 13.73
CA ASN A 319 1.70 -23.63 14.15
C ASN A 319 2.03 -23.56 15.65
N VAL A 320 1.94 -22.38 16.27
CA VAL A 320 2.11 -22.20 17.72
C VAL A 320 0.91 -22.77 18.50
N ILE A 321 -0.31 -22.52 18.02
CA ILE A 321 -1.55 -22.91 18.73
C ILE A 321 -1.88 -24.38 18.52
N THR A 322 -1.60 -24.91 17.33
CA THR A 322 -1.82 -26.32 17.01
C THR A 322 -0.49 -26.97 16.67
N PRO A 323 0.30 -27.34 17.69
CA PRO A 323 1.43 -28.21 17.50
C PRO A 323 0.87 -29.60 17.16
N HIS A 324 0.48 -29.81 15.90
CA HIS A 324 0.43 -31.18 15.40
C HIS A 324 1.82 -31.77 15.63
N LYS A 325 1.91 -33.02 16.14
CA LYS A 325 3.15 -33.79 16.05
C LYS A 325 3.61 -33.63 14.62
N SER A 326 4.69 -32.90 14.39
CA SER A 326 5.36 -32.95 13.12
C SER A 326 5.76 -34.41 12.98
N GLU A 327 4.97 -35.21 12.26
CA GLU A 327 5.61 -36.15 11.37
C GLU A 327 6.67 -35.32 10.67
N SER A 328 7.92 -35.73 10.87
CA SER A 328 9.05 -35.27 10.12
C SER A 328 8.77 -35.58 8.64
N VAL A 329 7.85 -34.84 8.05
CA VAL A 329 7.93 -34.48 6.66
C VAL A 329 9.22 -33.71 6.65
N ASN A 330 10.31 -34.42 6.31
CA ASN A 330 11.46 -33.80 5.70
C ASN A 330 10.86 -32.69 4.85
N LYS A 331 11.08 -31.42 5.22
CA LYS A 331 10.76 -30.32 4.33
C LYS A 331 11.75 -30.49 3.17
N GLU A 332 11.49 -31.49 2.33
CA GLU A 332 12.21 -31.73 1.11
C GLU A 332 12.03 -30.43 0.34
N VAL A 333 13.16 -29.75 0.19
CA VAL A 333 13.30 -28.52 -0.56
C VAL A 333 12.91 -28.87 -1.99
N ALA A 334 11.63 -28.74 -2.29
CA ALA A 334 11.08 -29.05 -3.60
C ALA A 334 10.59 -27.75 -4.23
N GLY A 335 11.29 -27.34 -5.29
CA GLY A 335 11.04 -26.12 -6.06
C GLY A 335 12.04 -24.98 -5.85
N TRP A 336 11.85 -23.90 -6.60
CA TRP A 336 12.66 -22.67 -6.59
C TRP A 336 12.54 -21.85 -5.28
N ASP A 337 11.69 -22.30 -4.36
CA ASP A 337 11.58 -21.79 -2.99
C ASP A 337 12.57 -22.55 -2.10
N PHE A 338 13.85 -22.13 -2.15
CA PHE A 338 14.84 -22.54 -1.16
C PHE A 338 14.41 -22.00 0.22
N GLU A 339 13.62 -22.76 0.97
CA GLU A 339 13.59 -22.63 2.44
C GLU A 339 14.89 -23.26 2.97
N MET A 340 16.01 -22.51 2.91
CA MET A 340 17.16 -22.82 3.77
C MET A 340 16.65 -22.90 5.21
N GLU A 341 17.14 -23.88 5.98
CA GLU A 341 16.93 -23.89 7.43
C GLU A 341 17.34 -22.53 7.98
N ARG A 342 16.34 -21.71 8.28
CA ARG A 342 16.56 -20.36 8.77
C ARG A 342 16.99 -20.50 10.20
N GLY A 343 18.31 -20.52 10.44
CA GLY A 343 18.85 -20.32 11.77
C GLY A 343 18.24 -19.06 12.39
N ASP A 344 18.26 -18.97 13.73
CA ASP A 344 17.62 -17.89 14.50
C ASP A 344 18.12 -16.47 14.18
N GLN A 345 19.08 -16.33 13.27
CA GLN A 345 19.65 -15.08 12.78
C GLN A 345 19.03 -14.55 11.47
N LEU A 346 18.17 -15.31 10.79
CA LEU A 346 17.53 -14.88 9.53
C LEU A 346 16.10 -14.38 9.76
N VAL A 347 15.74 -13.29 9.05
CA VAL A 347 14.38 -12.75 9.02
C VAL A 347 13.56 -13.37 7.88
N PRO A 348 12.22 -13.37 7.95
CA PRO A 348 11.37 -13.86 6.87
C PRO A 348 11.63 -13.13 5.55
N ARG A 349 11.69 -13.89 4.45
CA ARG A 349 11.68 -13.34 3.09
C ARG A 349 10.24 -13.06 2.67
N TYR A 350 10.00 -11.96 2.00
CA TYR A 350 8.69 -11.61 1.41
C TYR A 350 8.86 -11.38 -0.09
N VAL A 351 8.02 -12.02 -0.91
CA VAL A 351 8.19 -12.13 -2.36
C VAL A 351 7.00 -11.60 -3.15
N LYS A 352 5.83 -11.40 -2.53
CA LYS A 352 4.65 -10.91 -3.25
C LYS A 352 4.83 -9.45 -3.69
N PRO A 353 4.32 -9.05 -4.86
CA PRO A 353 4.42 -7.68 -5.35
C PRO A 353 3.76 -6.65 -4.46
N ILE A 354 4.16 -5.39 -4.62
CA ILE A 354 3.38 -4.24 -4.15
C ILE A 354 2.51 -3.73 -5.30
N MET A 355 1.18 -3.82 -5.15
CA MET A 355 0.21 -3.29 -6.11
C MET A 355 -0.37 -1.95 -5.64
N ARG A 356 -0.54 -1.02 -6.57
CA ARG A 356 -1.31 0.22 -6.41
C ARG A 356 -2.19 0.41 -7.64
N TYR A 357 -3.49 0.54 -7.43
CA TYR A 357 -4.45 0.85 -8.48
C TYR A 357 -5.38 1.98 -8.03
N CYS A 358 -5.58 2.99 -8.87
CA CYS A 358 -6.44 4.12 -8.55
C CYS A 358 -6.90 4.89 -9.79
N ARG A 359 -7.89 5.77 -9.59
CA ARG A 359 -8.30 6.77 -10.56
C ARG A 359 -7.60 8.10 -10.29
N LEU A 360 -7.26 8.81 -11.35
CA LEU A 360 -6.57 10.11 -11.32
C LEU A 360 -7.36 11.13 -12.18
N PRO A 361 -7.10 12.45 -12.02
CA PRO A 361 -7.73 13.50 -12.81
C PRO A 361 -7.62 13.23 -14.33
N GLY A 362 -8.56 13.75 -15.13
CA GLY A 362 -8.62 13.46 -16.57
C GLY A 362 -9.23 12.11 -16.93
N GLY A 363 -9.93 11.46 -16.00
CA GLY A 363 -10.54 10.14 -16.21
C GLY A 363 -9.53 8.98 -16.29
N LEU A 364 -8.31 9.19 -15.78
CA LEU A 364 -7.21 8.26 -15.90
C LEU A 364 -7.34 7.08 -14.91
N TYR A 365 -6.93 5.90 -15.36
CA TYR A 365 -6.75 4.68 -14.58
C TYR A 365 -5.26 4.35 -14.52
N TYR A 366 -4.72 4.28 -13.30
CA TYR A 366 -3.32 3.98 -13.07
C TYR A 366 -3.18 2.65 -12.32
N LEU A 367 -2.32 1.76 -12.85
CA LEU A 367 -1.93 0.51 -12.21
C LEU A 367 -0.41 0.45 -12.12
N SER A 368 0.10 0.10 -10.94
CA SER A 368 1.51 -0.19 -10.71
C SER A 368 1.64 -1.45 -9.87
N ILE A 369 2.41 -2.40 -10.38
CA ILE A 369 2.78 -3.64 -9.72
C ILE A 369 4.30 -3.68 -9.72
N THR A 370 4.92 -3.59 -8.55
CA THR A 370 6.38 -3.52 -8.43
C THR A 370 6.91 -4.66 -7.58
N LYS A 371 8.17 -5.03 -7.79
CA LYS A 371 8.89 -5.90 -6.85
C LYS A 371 8.80 -5.38 -5.41
N PRO A 372 8.74 -6.28 -4.41
CA PRO A 372 8.84 -5.89 -3.02
C PRO A 372 10.24 -5.35 -2.71
N GLY A 373 10.33 -4.49 -1.69
CA GLY A 373 11.59 -3.88 -1.26
C GLY A 373 11.57 -2.36 -1.36
N ARG A 374 12.75 -1.77 -1.15
CA ARG A 374 12.93 -0.31 -1.25
C ARG A 374 12.78 0.12 -2.71
N ARG A 375 12.11 1.26 -2.93
CA ARG A 375 12.03 1.85 -4.27
C ARG A 375 13.42 2.34 -4.69
N THR A 376 13.84 1.94 -5.88
CA THR A 376 15.01 2.46 -6.58
C THR A 376 14.53 3.43 -7.66
N PRO A 377 15.13 4.63 -7.81
CA PRO A 377 14.84 5.51 -8.94
C PRO A 377 14.96 4.75 -10.26
N LEU A 378 14.04 4.99 -11.21
CA LEU A 378 13.98 4.23 -12.46
C LEU A 378 15.26 4.38 -13.28
N GLU A 379 15.79 5.60 -13.39
CA GLU A 379 17.05 5.88 -14.08
C GLU A 379 18.22 5.08 -13.49
N THR A 380 18.32 5.04 -12.15
CA THR A 380 19.32 4.23 -11.44
C THR A 380 19.10 2.73 -11.66
N ALA A 381 17.86 2.28 -11.79
CA ALA A 381 17.56 0.87 -12.06
C ALA A 381 17.95 0.49 -13.49
N ILE A 382 17.63 1.32 -14.48
CA ILE A 382 17.95 1.11 -15.90
C ILE A 382 19.46 1.04 -16.12
N SER A 383 20.25 1.83 -15.36
CA SER A 383 21.71 1.81 -15.46
C SER A 383 22.37 0.55 -14.89
N MET A 384 21.63 -0.34 -14.23
CA MET A 384 22.18 -1.59 -13.69
C MET A 384 22.31 -2.63 -14.81
N GLU A 385 23.46 -3.33 -14.87
CA GLU A 385 23.70 -4.37 -15.89
C GLU A 385 22.66 -5.49 -15.86
N ASN A 386 22.10 -5.79 -14.69
CA ASN A 386 21.08 -6.82 -14.50
C ASN A 386 19.64 -6.30 -14.57
N TYR A 387 19.41 -5.12 -15.16
CA TYR A 387 18.07 -4.56 -15.25
C TYR A 387 17.11 -5.47 -16.04
N GLY A 388 17.57 -6.08 -17.13
CA GLY A 388 16.74 -6.90 -18.01
C GLY A 388 16.10 -6.11 -19.14
N GLN A 389 14.88 -6.48 -19.57
CA GLN A 389 14.24 -5.97 -20.77
C GLN A 389 12.87 -5.35 -20.49
N VAL A 390 12.52 -4.30 -21.24
CA VAL A 390 11.24 -3.60 -21.11
C VAL A 390 10.46 -3.73 -22.42
N LEU A 391 9.20 -4.11 -22.32
CA LEU A 391 8.24 -4.18 -23.43
C LEU A 391 7.19 -3.09 -23.19
N ILE A 392 6.97 -2.22 -24.18
CA ILE A 392 6.07 -1.07 -24.08
C ILE A 392 5.08 -1.08 -25.25
N THR A 393 3.79 -0.97 -24.96
CA THR A 393 2.76 -0.68 -25.97
C THR A 393 1.96 0.56 -25.58
N GLY A 394 1.45 1.27 -26.59
CA GLY A 394 0.78 2.57 -26.40
C GLY A 394 1.75 3.69 -26.02
N ASN A 395 1.19 4.85 -25.68
CA ASN A 395 1.96 6.06 -25.37
C ASN A 395 1.18 6.96 -24.39
N CYS A 396 1.85 7.45 -23.35
CA CYS A 396 1.30 8.37 -22.35
C CYS A 396 0.76 9.69 -22.95
N ARG A 397 1.26 10.13 -24.11
CA ARG A 397 0.81 11.35 -24.81
C ARG A 397 -0.50 11.18 -25.59
N ASN A 398 -0.89 9.94 -25.92
CA ASN A 398 -2.12 9.68 -26.69
C ASN A 398 -2.91 8.49 -26.12
N LEU A 399 -3.29 8.63 -24.86
CA LEU A 399 -4.07 7.63 -24.11
C LEU A 399 -5.48 7.39 -24.67
N SER A 400 -5.98 8.29 -25.52
CA SER A 400 -7.27 8.12 -26.20
C SER A 400 -7.21 7.08 -27.32
N LYS A 401 -6.04 6.92 -27.97
CA LYS A 401 -5.84 5.91 -29.03
C LYS A 401 -5.59 4.53 -28.43
N GLN A 402 -4.70 4.45 -27.43
CA GLN A 402 -4.31 3.20 -26.78
C GLN A 402 -3.75 3.50 -25.40
N GLY A 403 -4.09 2.67 -24.42
CA GLY A 403 -3.51 2.78 -23.08
C GLY A 403 -2.00 2.51 -23.10
N PHE A 404 -1.26 3.20 -22.24
CA PHE A 404 0.15 2.91 -22.00
C PHE A 404 0.29 1.65 -21.14
N PHE A 405 1.09 0.69 -21.60
CA PHE A 405 1.42 -0.53 -20.88
C PHE A 405 2.93 -0.74 -20.92
N ARG A 406 3.58 -0.78 -19.76
CA ARG A 406 5.00 -1.08 -19.59
C ARG A 406 5.16 -2.37 -18.79
N LEU A 407 5.68 -3.42 -19.44
CA LEU A 407 6.05 -4.68 -18.83
C LEU A 407 7.57 -4.76 -18.72
N HIS A 408 8.10 -5.03 -17.52
CA HIS A 408 9.53 -5.16 -17.29
C HIS A 408 9.87 -6.60 -16.86
N LEU A 409 10.72 -7.23 -17.67
CA LEU A 409 11.33 -8.54 -17.41
C LEU A 409 12.72 -8.31 -16.78
N ASN A 410 13.01 -8.98 -15.67
CA ASN A 410 14.36 -8.95 -15.10
C ASN A 410 15.38 -9.76 -15.93
N ASP A 411 16.63 -9.77 -15.48
CA ASP A 411 17.73 -10.60 -16.00
C ASP A 411 17.37 -12.09 -16.17
N ASN A 412 16.55 -12.63 -15.27
CA ASN A 412 16.03 -13.99 -15.28
C ASN A 412 14.77 -14.16 -16.14
N LYS A 413 14.44 -13.19 -16.99
CA LYS A 413 13.30 -13.19 -17.91
C LYS A 413 11.94 -13.39 -17.23
N ARG A 414 11.81 -12.96 -15.97
CA ARG A 414 10.57 -12.97 -15.20
C ARG A 414 10.00 -11.57 -15.09
N VAL A 415 8.67 -11.47 -15.10
CA VAL A 415 7.97 -10.19 -14.88
C VAL A 415 8.28 -9.66 -13.48
N GLU A 416 8.98 -8.53 -13.41
CA GLU A 416 9.40 -7.89 -12.16
C GLU A 416 8.56 -6.65 -11.85
N THR A 417 8.23 -5.87 -12.88
CA THR A 417 7.43 -4.64 -12.76
C THR A 417 6.41 -4.53 -13.90
N ILE A 418 5.21 -4.06 -13.59
CA ILE A 418 4.16 -3.71 -14.56
C ILE A 418 3.62 -2.33 -14.20
N THR A 419 3.60 -1.42 -15.17
CA THR A 419 3.00 -0.10 -14.99
C THR A 419 2.08 0.22 -16.16
N CYS A 420 0.87 0.69 -15.86
CA CYS A 420 -0.14 0.99 -16.86
C CYS A 420 -0.80 2.34 -16.58
N LEU A 421 -1.12 3.07 -17.64
CA LEU A 421 -1.93 4.29 -17.60
C LEU A 421 -2.93 4.24 -18.77
N ALA A 422 -4.22 4.39 -18.49
CA ALA A 422 -5.28 4.27 -19.51
C ALA A 422 -6.46 5.19 -19.24
N LYS A 423 -7.29 5.47 -20.27
CA LYS A 423 -8.59 6.15 -20.13
C LYS A 423 -9.78 5.20 -19.97
N PHE A 424 -9.50 3.90 -19.80
CA PHE A 424 -10.49 2.86 -19.61
C PHE A 424 -10.17 1.99 -18.38
N PRO A 425 -11.18 1.32 -17.78
CA PRO A 425 -10.96 0.41 -16.66
C PRO A 425 -9.97 -0.71 -17.00
N ILE A 426 -9.04 -0.97 -16.08
CA ILE A 426 -8.00 -1.99 -16.24
C ILE A 426 -8.42 -3.29 -15.54
N ASP A 427 -8.22 -4.44 -16.17
CA ASP A 427 -8.41 -5.77 -15.58
C ASP A 427 -7.29 -6.10 -14.57
N VAL A 428 -7.33 -5.42 -13.42
CA VAL A 428 -6.24 -5.41 -12.42
C VAL A 428 -5.83 -6.80 -11.95
N TYR A 429 -6.79 -7.72 -11.76
CA TYR A 429 -6.49 -9.07 -11.27
C TYR A 429 -5.72 -9.90 -12.31
N ASN A 430 -6.14 -9.84 -13.58
CA ASN A 430 -5.48 -10.56 -14.67
C ASN A 430 -4.03 -10.10 -14.82
N ILE A 431 -3.80 -8.78 -14.83
CA ILE A 431 -2.46 -8.21 -14.92
C ILE A 431 -1.63 -8.55 -13.66
N TYR A 432 -2.24 -8.56 -12.48
CA TYR A 432 -1.57 -8.97 -11.24
C TYR A 432 -1.04 -10.40 -11.29
N CYS A 433 -1.78 -11.34 -11.90
CA CYS A 433 -1.38 -12.74 -12.06
C CYS A 433 -0.15 -12.94 -12.97
N LEU A 434 0.22 -11.94 -13.77
CA LEU A 434 1.42 -11.98 -14.62
C LEU A 434 2.71 -11.83 -13.82
N TRP A 435 2.65 -11.30 -12.59
CA TRP A 435 3.84 -11.10 -11.76
C TRP A 435 4.66 -12.39 -11.65
N GLY A 436 5.96 -12.31 -11.90
CA GLY A 436 6.93 -13.39 -11.67
C GLY A 436 6.87 -14.54 -12.63
N LYS A 437 5.88 -14.53 -13.53
CA LYS A 437 5.82 -15.50 -14.61
C LYS A 437 7.00 -15.24 -15.53
N HIS A 438 7.59 -16.34 -15.98
CA HIS A 438 8.67 -16.31 -16.95
C HIS A 438 8.09 -15.99 -18.33
N GLU A 439 8.82 -15.26 -19.18
CA GLU A 439 8.36 -14.82 -20.50
C GLU A 439 7.83 -15.96 -21.38
N LYS A 440 8.49 -17.13 -21.37
CA LYS A 440 8.01 -18.36 -22.04
C LYS A 440 6.59 -18.77 -21.65
N LEU A 441 6.24 -18.68 -20.37
CA LEU A 441 4.90 -19.00 -19.88
C LEU A 441 3.86 -17.98 -20.36
N LEU A 442 4.30 -16.75 -20.64
CA LEU A 442 3.49 -15.69 -21.25
C LEU A 442 3.47 -15.81 -22.78
N ASN A 443 3.44 -17.06 -23.27
CA ASN A 443 3.40 -17.41 -24.69
C ASN A 443 4.59 -16.83 -25.49
N ASN A 444 5.81 -16.97 -24.94
CA ASN A 444 7.07 -16.47 -25.53
C ASN A 444 6.98 -14.97 -25.87
N ILE A 445 6.47 -14.18 -24.92
CA ILE A 445 6.15 -12.76 -25.11
C ILE A 445 7.33 -11.95 -25.64
N GLN A 446 8.56 -12.27 -25.22
CA GLN A 446 9.74 -11.55 -25.67
C GLN A 446 9.92 -11.69 -27.19
N LEU A 447 9.95 -12.92 -27.69
CA LEU A 447 10.11 -13.21 -29.12
C LEU A 447 8.98 -12.59 -29.95
N ARG A 448 7.73 -12.72 -29.49
CA ARG A 448 6.56 -12.18 -30.19
C ARG A 448 6.57 -10.66 -30.22
N PHE A 449 7.04 -10.01 -29.15
CA PHE A 449 7.16 -8.57 -29.11
C PHE A 449 8.27 -8.07 -30.05
N GLU A 450 9.45 -8.72 -30.03
CA GLU A 450 10.58 -8.40 -30.92
C GLU A 450 10.25 -8.63 -32.40
N THR A 451 9.36 -9.57 -32.71
CA THR A 451 8.85 -9.83 -34.07
C THR A 451 7.60 -9.02 -34.44
N VAL A 452 7.22 -8.03 -33.62
CA VAL A 452 6.10 -7.09 -33.87
C VAL A 452 4.73 -7.80 -33.98
N LEU A 453 4.61 -8.99 -33.39
CA LEU A 453 3.32 -9.71 -33.29
C LEU A 453 2.43 -9.18 -32.16
N ILE A 454 2.98 -8.34 -31.28
CA ILE A 454 2.27 -7.74 -30.15
C ILE A 454 2.30 -6.22 -30.32
N THR A 455 1.15 -5.64 -30.65
CA THR A 455 0.97 -4.19 -30.78
C THR A 455 0.21 -3.58 -29.59
N ASP A 456 -0.55 -4.40 -28.86
CA ASP A 456 -1.26 -3.99 -27.65
C ASP A 456 -1.20 -5.07 -26.57
N LEU A 457 -0.47 -4.80 -25.49
CA LEU A 457 -0.36 -5.71 -24.36
C LEU A 457 -1.69 -5.87 -23.61
N PHE A 458 -2.59 -4.88 -23.61
CA PHE A 458 -3.90 -5.03 -22.99
C PHE A 458 -4.75 -6.07 -23.70
N GLU A 459 -4.73 -6.09 -25.04
CA GLU A 459 -5.48 -7.06 -25.84
C GLU A 459 -4.78 -8.42 -25.90
N TYR A 460 -3.43 -8.44 -25.99
CA TYR A 460 -2.65 -9.68 -25.97
C TYR A 460 -2.93 -10.53 -24.71
N PHE A 461 -3.05 -9.89 -23.55
CA PHE A 461 -3.38 -10.59 -22.30
C PHE A 461 -4.88 -10.92 -22.13
N LYS A 462 -5.74 -10.55 -23.09
CA LYS A 462 -7.12 -11.03 -23.16
C LYS A 462 -7.28 -12.26 -24.06
N GLU A 463 -6.23 -12.68 -24.74
CA GLU A 463 -6.26 -13.87 -25.58
C GLU A 463 -6.55 -15.15 -24.78
N PRO A 464 -7.22 -16.16 -25.37
CA PRO A 464 -7.71 -17.33 -24.64
C PRO A 464 -6.66 -18.12 -23.85
N TRP A 465 -5.40 -18.15 -24.31
CA TRP A 465 -4.32 -18.88 -23.62
C TRP A 465 -4.01 -18.32 -22.23
N ALA A 466 -4.28 -17.02 -22.00
CA ALA A 466 -3.94 -16.34 -20.77
C ALA A 466 -4.90 -16.68 -19.62
N TYR A 467 -6.13 -17.11 -19.91
CA TYR A 467 -7.14 -17.38 -18.89
C TYR A 467 -6.72 -18.46 -17.87
N ALA A 468 -5.93 -19.45 -18.30
CA ALA A 468 -5.39 -20.46 -17.38
C ALA A 468 -4.51 -19.81 -16.30
N ILE A 469 -3.73 -18.79 -16.65
CA ILE A 469 -2.83 -18.06 -15.73
C ILE A 469 -3.63 -17.27 -14.68
N TYR A 470 -4.85 -16.86 -15.03
CA TYR A 470 -5.71 -16.06 -14.15
C TYR A 470 -6.50 -16.91 -13.15
N HIS A 471 -6.52 -18.22 -13.32
CA HIS A 471 -7.19 -19.10 -12.37
C HIS A 471 -6.52 -19.02 -10.98
N ASP A 472 -7.31 -18.94 -9.92
CA ASP A 472 -6.83 -18.78 -8.53
C ASP A 472 -5.87 -19.91 -8.10
N LYS A 473 -6.18 -21.15 -8.48
CA LYS A 473 -5.36 -22.36 -8.27
C LYS A 473 -4.16 -22.52 -9.23
N PHE A 474 -3.97 -21.64 -10.20
CA PHE A 474 -2.88 -21.80 -11.17
C PHE A 474 -1.50 -21.76 -10.52
N ASN A 475 -1.34 -20.95 -9.48
CA ASN A 475 -0.08 -20.90 -8.71
C ASN A 475 0.15 -22.18 -7.91
N ASP A 476 -0.90 -22.79 -7.38
CA ASP A 476 -0.80 -24.06 -6.67
C ASP A 476 -0.37 -25.17 -7.63
N LEU A 477 -1.00 -25.25 -8.81
CA LEU A 477 -0.60 -26.15 -9.88
C LEU A 477 0.86 -25.95 -10.28
N LEU A 478 1.30 -24.70 -10.49
CA LEU A 478 2.68 -24.40 -10.85
C LEU A 478 3.67 -24.87 -9.76
N ASN A 479 3.31 -24.70 -8.49
CA ASN A 479 4.11 -25.16 -7.37
C ASN A 479 4.18 -26.70 -7.32
N GLU A 480 3.08 -27.40 -7.54
CA GLU A 480 3.04 -28.86 -7.61
C GLU A 480 3.90 -29.39 -8.76
N LEU A 481 3.77 -28.81 -9.96
CA LEU A 481 4.59 -29.18 -11.12
C LEU A 481 6.08 -28.95 -10.86
N ASN A 482 6.44 -27.82 -10.26
CA ASN A 482 7.83 -27.54 -9.88
C ASN A 482 8.35 -28.59 -8.88
N LYS A 483 7.54 -28.96 -7.88
CA LYS A 483 7.92 -29.99 -6.91
C LYS A 483 8.19 -31.33 -7.58
N LEU A 484 7.30 -31.77 -8.48
CA LEU A 484 7.46 -33.02 -9.24
C LEU A 484 8.73 -33.02 -10.10
N MET A 485 9.02 -31.91 -10.77
CA MET A 485 10.23 -31.78 -11.59
C MET A 485 11.50 -31.83 -10.72
N THR A 486 11.49 -31.20 -9.55
CA THR A 486 12.65 -31.22 -8.64
C THR A 486 12.82 -32.53 -7.87
N SER A 487 11.74 -33.24 -7.53
CA SER A 487 11.84 -34.53 -6.83
C SER A 487 12.33 -35.66 -7.73
N SER A 488 12.14 -35.53 -9.06
CA SER A 488 12.72 -36.47 -10.04
C SER A 488 14.25 -36.36 -10.21
N LEU A 489 14.90 -35.38 -9.57
CA LEU A 489 16.34 -35.11 -9.67
C LEU A 489 17.14 -35.53 -8.42
N ASN A 490 16.80 -36.67 -7.79
CA ASN A 490 17.63 -37.23 -6.73
C ASN A 490 18.94 -37.83 -7.29
N PRO A 491 20.12 -37.64 -6.65
CA PRO A 491 21.44 -37.92 -7.25
C PRO A 491 21.81 -39.41 -7.40
N ASN A 492 20.98 -40.32 -6.89
CA ASN A 492 21.23 -41.75 -6.93
C ASN A 492 20.40 -42.43 -8.03
N GLY A 493 20.69 -42.08 -9.30
CA GLY A 493 20.66 -42.96 -10.49
C GLY A 493 19.56 -44.00 -10.73
N ASN A 494 18.47 -44.05 -9.97
CA ASN A 494 17.40 -45.02 -10.15
C ASN A 494 16.16 -44.29 -10.64
N SER A 495 15.93 -44.40 -11.95
CA SER A 495 14.69 -44.01 -12.59
C SER A 495 13.52 -44.72 -11.89
N TYR A 496 12.58 -43.95 -11.33
CA TYR A 496 11.26 -44.50 -11.01
C TYR A 496 10.59 -44.89 -12.33
N GLN A 497 10.51 -46.19 -12.60
CA GLN A 497 9.52 -46.72 -13.53
C GLN A 497 8.14 -46.44 -12.92
N GLN A 498 7.50 -45.33 -13.30
CA GLN A 498 6.08 -45.16 -13.10
C GLN A 498 5.36 -46.17 -13.97
N THR A 499 4.96 -47.28 -13.36
CA THR A 499 3.98 -48.18 -13.94
C THR A 499 2.67 -47.40 -14.04
N GLN A 500 2.29 -47.08 -15.28
CA GLN A 500 0.91 -46.73 -15.60
C GLN A 500 0.00 -47.85 -15.08
N LYS A 501 -0.89 -47.50 -14.14
CA LYS A 501 -2.19 -48.16 -14.04
C LYS A 501 -3.26 -47.09 -13.98
N ILE A 502 -3.80 -46.82 -15.16
CA ILE A 502 -5.11 -46.21 -15.36
C ILE A 502 -6.14 -47.08 -14.62
N ARG A 503 -6.92 -46.47 -13.73
CA ARG A 503 -8.33 -46.76 -13.52
C ARG A 503 -9.04 -45.54 -12.95
#